data_AF-A0A256Z2L4-F1
#
_entry.id   AF-A0A256Z2L4-F1
#
_cell.length_a   1.000
_cell.length_b   1.000
_cell.length_c   1.000
_cell.angle_alpha   90.00
_cell.angle_beta   90.00
_cell.angle_gamma   90.00
#
_symmetry.space_group_name_H-M   'P 1'
#
loop_
_entity.id
_entity.type
_entity.pdbx_description
1 polymer ?
#
loop_
_entity_poly.entity_id
_entity_poly.type
_entity_poly.pdbx_seq_one_letter_code
_entity_poly.pdbx_strand_id
1 'polypeptide(L)'
;TAVSYSFAGILLKKLLDRKADPVALLGLNSAIGAAMIFPVMLIFRLLGSERPLTALHLSPTGFLSLFYLSVCVYAVAAIMWYRVLRSDQLSRVTFYVFLLPVFTVVMGYLLLDERLDMVQITAGVILLAGVWISQRSKKRNIPSLIVPEKA
;
A
#
# COMPACT_ATOMS: atom_id res chain seq x y z
N THR A 1 -8.83 4.50 7.96
CA THR A 1 -7.87 4.08 6.91
C THR A 1 -8.50 3.99 5.53
N ALA A 2 -9.66 3.35 5.34
CA ALA A 2 -10.30 3.17 4.01
C ALA A 2 -10.65 4.49 3.29
N VAL A 3 -11.20 5.47 4.01
CA VAL A 3 -11.53 6.80 3.45
C VAL A 3 -10.26 7.51 2.98
N SER A 4 -9.22 7.55 3.83
CA SER A 4 -7.92 8.14 3.50
C SER A 4 -7.27 7.48 2.29
N TYR A 5 -7.30 6.15 2.21
CA TYR A 5 -6.74 5.39 1.08
C TYR A 5 -7.49 5.68 -0.23
N SER A 6 -8.82 5.78 -0.17
CA SER A 6 -9.64 6.11 -1.34
C SER A 6 -9.40 7.55 -1.80
N PHE A 7 -9.37 8.51 -0.88
CA PHE A 7 -9.07 9.90 -1.17
C PHE A 7 -7.67 10.07 -1.79
N ALA A 8 -6.65 9.48 -1.15
CA ALA A 8 -5.28 9.51 -1.64
C ALA A 8 -5.15 8.83 -3.02
N GLY A 9 -5.82 7.68 -3.23
CA GLY A 9 -5.82 6.98 -4.51
C GLY A 9 -6.44 7.80 -5.65
N ILE A 10 -7.55 8.50 -5.40
CA ILE A 10 -8.19 9.40 -6.38
C ILE A 10 -7.29 10.59 -6.69
N LEU A 11 -6.72 11.23 -5.67
CA LEU A 11 -5.80 12.35 -5.84
C LEU A 11 -4.56 11.93 -6.64
N LEU A 12 -3.95 10.80 -6.29
CA LEU A 12 -2.78 10.25 -6.95
C LEU A 12 -3.08 9.92 -8.41
N LYS A 13 -4.21 9.25 -8.70
CA LYS A 13 -4.64 8.97 -10.08
C LYS A 13 -4.79 10.26 -10.89
N LYS A 14 -5.44 11.28 -10.32
CA LYS A 14 -5.62 12.60 -10.97
C LYS A 14 -4.28 13.27 -11.27
N LEU A 15 -3.28 13.16 -10.39
CA LEU A 15 -1.95 13.72 -10.62
C LEU A 15 -1.17 12.95 -11.69
N LEU A 16 -1.24 11.62 -11.67
CA LEU A 16 -0.62 10.75 -12.69
C LEU A 16 -1.22 10.98 -14.09
N ASP A 17 -2.54 11.20 -14.17
CA ASP A 17 -3.24 11.51 -15.42
C ASP A 17 -2.85 12.89 -15.98
N ARG A 18 -2.41 13.82 -15.12
CA ARG A 18 -1.77 15.09 -15.51
C ARG A 18 -0.30 14.93 -15.92
N LYS A 19 0.14 13.71 -16.23
CA LYS A 19 1.51 13.34 -16.65
C LYS A 19 2.59 13.63 -15.59
N ALA A 20 2.23 13.74 -14.31
CA ALA A 20 3.21 13.79 -13.24
C ALA A 20 4.06 12.50 -13.22
N ASP A 21 5.35 12.64 -12.94
CA ASP A 21 6.28 11.53 -12.89
C ASP A 21 6.02 10.64 -11.64
N PRO A 22 5.83 9.32 -11.78
CA PRO A 22 5.62 8.40 -10.66
C PRO A 22 6.70 8.47 -9.58
N VAL A 23 7.97 8.63 -9.97
CA VAL A 23 9.10 8.65 -9.01
C VAL A 23 9.08 9.96 -8.23
N ALA A 24 8.87 11.09 -8.90
CA ALA A 24 8.70 12.38 -8.23
C ALA A 24 7.51 12.38 -7.25
N LEU A 25 6.37 11.80 -7.62
CA LEU A 25 5.21 11.68 -6.73
C LEU A 25 5.47 10.78 -5.53
N LEU A 26 6.21 9.68 -5.72
CA LEU A 26 6.62 8.81 -4.61
C LEU A 26 7.57 9.54 -3.65
N GLY A 27 8.54 10.29 -4.20
CA GLY A 27 9.45 11.12 -3.43
C GLY A 27 8.71 12.15 -2.60
N LEU A 28 7.75 12.87 -3.21
CA LEU A 28 6.91 13.84 -2.52
C LEU A 28 6.06 13.19 -1.43
N ASN A 29 5.40 12.05 -1.72
CA ASN A 29 4.60 11.33 -0.73
C ASN A 29 5.45 10.91 0.49
N SER A 30 6.67 10.44 0.23
CA SER A 30 7.59 10.01 1.29
C SER A 30 8.13 11.20 2.09
N ALA A 31 8.40 12.33 1.42
CA ALA A 31 8.84 13.57 2.07
C ALA A 31 7.74 14.16 2.97
N ILE A 32 6.49 14.18 2.50
CA ILE A 32 5.34 14.60 3.32
C ILE A 32 5.20 13.69 4.55
N GLY A 33 5.27 12.36 4.36
CA GLY A 33 5.21 11.41 5.47
C GLY A 33 6.32 11.63 6.50
N ALA A 34 7.56 11.84 6.03
CA ALA A 34 8.69 12.16 6.90
C ALA A 34 8.47 13.48 7.66
N ALA A 35 8.03 14.54 6.96
CA ALA A 35 7.75 15.83 7.56
C ALA A 35 6.61 15.77 8.61
N MET A 36 5.61 14.91 8.42
CA MET A 36 4.53 14.71 9.38
C MET A 36 4.98 13.94 10.64
N ILE A 37 5.85 12.94 10.49
CA ILE A 37 6.34 12.12 11.62
C ILE A 37 7.45 12.84 12.40
N PHE A 38 8.26 13.66 11.73
CA PHE A 38 9.39 14.38 12.32
C PHE A 38 9.05 15.20 13.59
N PRO A 39 7.99 16.04 13.64
CA PRO A 39 7.66 16.78 14.85
C PRO A 39 7.16 15.87 15.98
N VAL A 40 6.46 14.78 15.66
CA VAL A 40 6.05 13.79 16.67
C VAL A 40 7.28 13.15 17.30
N MET A 41 8.24 12.73 16.48
CA MET A 41 9.55 12.23 16.94
C MET A 41 10.26 13.27 17.84
N LEU A 42 10.24 14.55 17.47
CA LEU A 42 10.84 15.61 18.26
C LEU A 42 10.16 15.79 19.63
N ILE A 43 8.83 15.73 19.68
CA ILE A 43 8.05 15.84 20.92
C ILE A 43 8.39 14.69 21.88
N PHE A 44 8.36 13.44 21.41
CA PHE A 44 8.72 12.28 22.26
C PHE A 44 10.14 12.38 22.80
N ARG A 45 11.07 12.91 21.99
CA ARG A 45 12.44 13.19 22.42
C ARG A 45 12.49 14.26 23.51
N LEU A 46 11.78 15.37 23.35
CA LEU A 46 11.76 16.49 24.31
C LEU A 46 11.08 16.11 25.63
N LEU A 47 10.08 15.23 25.59
CA LEU A 47 9.38 14.68 26.76
C LEU A 47 10.20 13.62 27.52
N GLY A 48 11.46 13.38 27.13
CA GLY A 48 12.35 12.44 27.80
C GLY A 48 11.91 10.98 27.71
N SER A 49 11.01 10.65 26.77
CA SER A 49 10.41 9.32 26.63
C SER A 49 11.31 8.30 25.91
N GLU A 50 12.54 8.67 25.55
CA GLU A 50 13.41 7.83 24.71
C GLU A 50 14.85 7.79 25.21
N ARG A 51 15.45 6.60 25.04
CA ARG A 51 16.90 6.33 25.17
C ARG A 51 17.68 7.28 24.24
N PRO A 52 18.90 7.69 24.60
CA PRO A 52 19.66 8.64 23.78
C PRO A 52 19.85 8.10 22.34
N LEU A 53 19.99 8.96 21.33
CA LEU A 53 20.24 8.54 19.94
C LEU A 53 21.50 7.66 19.79
N THR A 54 22.38 7.65 20.79
CA THR A 54 23.49 6.70 20.93
C THR A 54 23.05 5.26 21.21
N ALA A 55 21.81 5.02 21.67
CA ALA A 55 21.19 3.71 21.75
C ALA A 55 20.64 3.21 20.40
N LEU A 56 20.60 4.09 19.38
CA LEU A 56 20.42 3.70 17.99
C LEU A 56 21.73 3.05 17.51
N HIS A 57 22.04 1.86 18.05
CA HIS A 57 23.05 1.00 17.48
C HIS A 57 22.54 0.54 16.12
N LEU A 58 22.74 1.37 15.09
CA LEU A 58 22.58 1.00 13.70
C LEU A 58 23.67 -0.02 13.39
N SER A 59 23.43 -1.28 13.78
CA SER A 59 24.25 -2.38 13.32
C SER A 59 24.22 -2.39 11.80
N PRO A 60 25.29 -2.88 11.13
CA PRO A 60 25.28 -3.06 9.68
C PRO A 60 24.05 -3.86 9.20
N THR A 61 23.60 -4.82 10.00
CA THR A 61 22.38 -5.61 9.74
C THR A 61 21.10 -4.78 9.83
N GLY A 62 21.00 -3.87 10.82
CA GLY A 62 19.86 -2.97 10.95
C GLY A 62 19.77 -1.99 9.79
N PHE A 63 20.92 -1.43 9.38
CA PHE A 63 20.98 -0.56 8.21
C PHE A 63 20.58 -1.31 6.92
N LEU A 64 21.10 -2.52 6.71
CA LEU A 64 20.77 -3.34 5.55
C LEU A 64 19.28 -3.71 5.53
N SER A 65 18.69 -4.00 6.69
CA SER A 65 17.27 -4.29 6.83
C SER A 65 16.40 -3.07 6.48
N LEU A 66 16.78 -1.88 6.97
CA LEU A 66 16.10 -0.63 6.64
C LEU A 66 16.21 -0.31 5.15
N PHE A 67 17.39 -0.51 4.56
CA PHE A 67 17.60 -0.31 3.13
C PHE A 67 16.73 -1.26 2.30
N TYR A 68 16.72 -2.55 2.64
CA TYR A 68 15.88 -3.55 1.97
C TYR A 68 14.39 -3.18 2.06
N LEU A 69 13.90 -2.82 3.25
CA LEU A 69 12.49 -2.46 3.44
C LEU A 69 12.13 -1.17 2.69
N SER A 70 12.99 -0.16 2.72
CA SER A 70 12.72 1.15 2.12
C SER A 70 12.80 1.10 0.59
N VAL A 71 13.80 0.43 0.04
CA VAL A 71 14.06 0.40 -1.41
C VAL A 71 13.34 -0.77 -2.07
N CYS A 72 13.66 -2.00 -1.66
CA CYS A 72 13.17 -3.20 -2.35
C CYS A 72 11.69 -3.44 -2.07
N VAL A 73 11.24 -3.28 -0.82
CA VAL A 73 9.84 -3.55 -0.45
C VAL A 73 8.96 -2.34 -0.77
N TYR A 74 9.33 -1.14 -0.32
CA TYR A 74 8.47 0.04 -0.50
C TYR A 74 8.68 0.73 -1.86
N ALA A 75 9.88 1.21 -2.19
CA ALA A 75 10.06 2.06 -3.36
C ALA A 75 9.77 1.31 -4.68
N VAL A 76 10.29 0.09 -4.86
CA VAL A 76 10.04 -0.71 -6.06
C VAL A 76 8.55 -1.03 -6.20
N ALA A 77 7.90 -1.54 -5.14
CA ALA A 77 6.48 -1.88 -5.19
C ALA A 77 5.61 -0.64 -5.44
N ALA A 78 5.92 0.50 -4.83
CA ALA A 78 5.19 1.75 -5.02
C ALA A 78 5.34 2.28 -6.45
N ILE A 79 6.55 2.25 -7.03
CA ILE A 79 6.75 2.65 -8.44
C ILE A 79 5.95 1.74 -9.36
N MET A 80 5.96 0.43 -9.14
CA MET A 80 5.16 -0.52 -9.92
C MET A 80 3.66 -0.20 -9.79
N TRP A 81 3.17 0.02 -8.56
CA TRP A 81 1.79 0.42 -8.29
C TRP A 81 1.41 1.70 -9.03
N TYR A 82 2.26 2.74 -8.98
CA TYR A 82 2.00 4.04 -9.59
C TYR A 82 1.97 3.94 -11.12
N ARG A 83 2.84 3.10 -11.69
CA ARG A 83 2.86 2.81 -13.13
C ARG A 83 1.59 2.11 -13.59
N VAL A 84 1.16 1.06 -12.88
CA VAL A 84 -0.09 0.33 -13.19
C VAL A 84 -1.31 1.24 -13.01
N LEU A 85 -1.31 2.06 -11.96
CA LEU A 85 -2.36 3.04 -11.69
C LEU A 85 -2.45 4.12 -12.77
N ARG A 86 -1.31 4.51 -13.37
CA ARG A 86 -1.30 5.45 -14.49
C ARG A 86 -1.96 4.84 -15.74
N SER A 87 -1.70 3.56 -16.04
CA SER A 87 -2.19 2.91 -17.27
C SER A 87 -3.63 2.37 -17.19
N ASP A 88 -4.18 2.12 -16.00
CA ASP A 88 -5.49 1.50 -15.84
C ASP A 88 -6.43 2.33 -14.92
N GLN A 89 -7.70 1.95 -14.84
CA GLN A 89 -8.69 2.56 -13.96
C GLN A 89 -8.37 2.25 -12.50
N LEU A 90 -8.42 3.27 -11.63
CA LEU A 90 -8.19 3.13 -10.18
C LEU A 90 -9.02 1.99 -9.56
N SER A 91 -10.29 1.86 -9.96
CA SER A 91 -11.16 0.77 -9.51
C SER A 91 -10.64 -0.62 -9.84
N ARG A 92 -10.01 -0.79 -11.01
CA ARG A 92 -9.43 -2.07 -11.43
C ARG A 92 -8.14 -2.37 -10.69
N VAL A 93 -7.27 -1.39 -10.58
CA VAL A 93 -5.97 -1.54 -9.89
C VAL A 93 -6.16 -1.82 -8.40
N THR A 94 -7.15 -1.18 -7.76
CA THR A 94 -7.47 -1.40 -6.35
C THR A 94 -7.91 -2.84 -6.07
N PHE A 95 -8.37 -3.61 -7.07
CA PHE A 95 -8.69 -5.01 -6.87
C PHE A 95 -7.46 -5.89 -6.58
N TYR A 96 -6.28 -5.53 -7.07
CA TYR A 96 -5.06 -6.29 -6.79
C TYR A 96 -4.68 -6.25 -5.30
N VAL A 97 -5.13 -5.23 -4.57
CA VAL A 97 -4.94 -5.13 -3.10
C VAL A 97 -5.60 -6.30 -2.38
N PHE A 98 -6.70 -6.83 -2.91
CA PHE A 98 -7.37 -7.99 -2.30
C PHE A 98 -6.57 -9.28 -2.42
N LEU A 99 -5.51 -9.32 -3.25
CA LEU A 99 -4.59 -10.44 -3.33
C LEU A 99 -3.46 -10.37 -2.29
N LEU A 100 -3.20 -9.19 -1.70
CA LEU A 100 -2.19 -9.04 -0.65
C LEU A 100 -2.29 -10.11 0.44
N PRO A 101 -3.47 -10.36 1.07
CA PRO A 101 -3.56 -11.37 2.12
C PRO A 101 -3.20 -12.79 1.66
N VAL A 102 -3.46 -13.15 0.39
CA VAL A 102 -3.01 -14.43 -0.19
C VAL A 102 -1.49 -14.49 -0.21
N PHE A 103 -0.86 -13.47 -0.80
CA PHE A 103 0.60 -13.42 -0.92
C PHE A 103 1.28 -13.32 0.46
N THR A 104 0.71 -12.56 1.39
CA THR A 104 1.23 -12.44 2.76
C THR A 104 1.25 -13.79 3.46
N VAL A 105 0.16 -14.56 3.42
CA VAL A 105 0.11 -15.89 4.07
C VAL A 105 1.06 -16.87 3.40
N VAL A 106 1.08 -16.91 2.06
CA VAL A 106 1.97 -17.81 1.31
C VAL A 106 3.44 -17.48 1.58
N MET A 107 3.82 -16.19 1.56
CA MET A 107 5.19 -15.77 1.82
C MET A 107 5.57 -15.92 3.29
N GLY A 108 4.66 -15.69 4.25
CA GLY A 108 4.89 -15.95 5.67
C GLY A 108 5.22 -17.42 5.92
N TYR A 109 4.44 -18.33 5.34
CA TYR A 109 4.72 -19.76 5.42
C TYR A 109 6.07 -20.14 4.75
N LEU A 110 6.35 -19.64 3.55
CA LEU A 110 7.54 -20.05 2.78
C LEU A 110 8.85 -19.40 3.24
N LEU A 111 8.82 -18.12 3.62
CA LEU A 111 10.03 -17.34 3.92
C LEU A 111 10.30 -17.19 5.41
N LEU A 112 9.26 -17.15 6.23
CA LEU A 112 9.36 -16.94 7.69
C LEU A 112 9.19 -18.25 8.48
N ASP A 113 8.93 -19.38 7.81
CA ASP A 113 8.64 -20.68 8.44
C ASP A 113 7.46 -20.60 9.45
N GLU A 114 6.48 -19.74 9.15
CA GLU A 114 5.31 -19.56 10.01
C GLU A 114 4.46 -20.82 10.02
N ARG A 115 4.28 -21.42 11.20
CA ARG A 115 3.39 -22.56 11.39
C ARG A 115 1.94 -22.08 11.44
N LEU A 116 1.18 -22.41 10.40
CA LEU A 116 -0.23 -22.09 10.32
C LEU A 116 -1.05 -23.01 11.24
N ASP A 117 -1.54 -22.45 12.34
CA ASP A 117 -2.49 -23.15 13.22
C ASP A 117 -3.89 -23.18 12.58
N MET A 118 -4.75 -24.10 13.03
CA MET A 118 -6.10 -24.31 12.50
C MET A 118 -6.94 -23.04 12.53
N VAL A 119 -6.75 -22.17 13.53
CA VAL A 119 -7.42 -20.87 13.61
C VAL A 119 -7.01 -19.96 12.44
N GLN A 120 -5.71 -19.90 12.11
CA GLN A 120 -5.19 -19.08 11.01
C GLN A 120 -5.64 -19.61 9.65
N ILE A 121 -5.69 -20.93 9.48
CA ILE A 121 -6.22 -21.56 8.27
C ILE A 121 -7.69 -21.17 8.08
N THR A 122 -8.49 -21.31 9.14
CA THR A 122 -9.94 -21.00 9.07
C THR A 122 -10.17 -19.51 8.80
N ALA A 123 -9.42 -18.63 9.45
CA ALA A 123 -9.45 -17.19 9.19
C ALA A 123 -9.04 -16.85 7.75
N GLY A 124 -8.01 -17.53 7.23
CA GLY A 124 -7.58 -17.41 5.83
C GLY A 124 -8.69 -17.80 4.86
N VAL A 125 -9.36 -18.93 5.07
CA VAL A 125 -10.49 -19.38 4.23
C VAL A 125 -11.63 -18.37 4.25
N ILE A 126 -12.03 -17.87 5.43
CA ILE A 126 -13.09 -16.87 5.57
C ILE A 126 -12.72 -15.58 4.82
N LEU A 127 -11.47 -15.12 4.96
CA LEU A 127 -10.97 -13.93 4.28
C LEU A 127 -11.02 -14.11 2.76
N LEU A 128 -10.55 -15.24 2.23
CA LEU A 128 -10.56 -15.53 0.79
C LEU A 128 -11.99 -15.62 0.24
N ALA A 129 -12.91 -16.22 1.00
CA ALA A 129 -14.33 -16.26 0.64
C ALA A 129 -14.93 -14.85 0.60
N GLY A 130 -14.63 -14.00 1.59
CA GLY A 130 -15.07 -12.60 1.62
C GLY A 130 -14.57 -11.79 0.42
N VAL A 131 -13.30 -11.94 0.06
CA VAL A 131 -12.73 -11.35 -1.15
C VAL A 131 -13.49 -11.84 -2.39
N TRP A 132 -13.67 -13.15 -2.53
CA TRP A 132 -14.34 -13.73 -3.69
C TRP A 132 -15.79 -13.23 -3.87
N ILE A 133 -16.55 -13.10 -2.77
CA ILE A 133 -17.91 -12.55 -2.79
C ILE A 133 -17.90 -11.07 -3.21
N SER A 134 -17.00 -10.27 -2.62
CA SER A 134 -16.86 -8.84 -2.93
C SER A 134 -16.57 -8.60 -4.42
N GLN A 135 -15.74 -9.46 -5.02
CA GLN A 135 -15.41 -9.38 -6.45
C GLN A 135 -16.60 -9.71 -7.36
N ARG A 136 -17.48 -10.65 -6.98
CA ARG A 136 -18.66 -11.00 -7.78
C ARG A 136 -19.70 -9.87 -7.83
N SER A 137 -19.88 -9.12 -6.75
CA SER A 137 -20.92 -8.09 -6.66
C SER A 137 -20.68 -6.87 -7.56
N LYS A 138 -19.44 -6.63 -8.03
CA LYS A 138 -19.10 -5.47 -8.90
C LYS A 138 -19.30 -5.73 -10.39
N LYS A 139 -19.66 -6.95 -10.83
CA LYS A 139 -20.07 -7.25 -12.21
C LYS A 139 -21.49 -6.75 -12.54
N ARG A 140 -21.93 -5.61 -11.99
CA ARG A 140 -23.20 -4.99 -12.37
C ARG A 140 -22.98 -4.15 -13.62
N ASN A 141 -23.30 -4.74 -14.77
CA ASN A 141 -23.39 -4.06 -16.07
C ASN A 141 -24.06 -2.70 -15.91
N ILE A 142 -23.31 -1.62 -16.11
CA ILE A 142 -23.91 -0.31 -16.33
C ILE A 142 -24.45 -0.37 -17.76
N PRO A 143 -25.78 -0.33 -17.98
CA PRO A 143 -26.31 -0.22 -19.33
C PRO A 143 -25.72 1.02 -19.97
N SER A 144 -25.20 0.90 -21.19
CA SER A 144 -24.73 2.01 -22.00
C SER A 144 -25.85 3.05 -22.08
N LEU A 145 -25.76 4.10 -21.27
CA LEU A 145 -26.61 5.27 -21.41
C LEU A 145 -26.29 5.86 -22.77
N ILE A 146 -27.26 5.71 -23.67
CA ILE A 146 -27.36 6.30 -24.99
C ILE A 146 -26.86 7.74 -24.89
N VAL A 147 -25.69 8.01 -25.45
CA VAL A 147 -25.28 9.37 -25.80
C VAL A 147 -26.11 9.69 -27.04
N PRO A 148 -27.08 10.63 -27.00
CA PRO A 148 -27.73 11.05 -28.23
C PRO A 148 -26.66 11.70 -29.11
N GLU A 149 -26.44 11.06 -30.25
CA GLU A 149 -25.72 11.60 -31.39
C GLU A 149 -26.35 12.95 -31.74
N LYS A 150 -25.59 14.03 -31.53
CA LYS A 150 -26.01 15.36 -31.96
C LYS A 150 -26.04 15.37 -33.49
N ALA A 151 -27.26 15.47 -34.03
CA ALA A 151 -27.51 15.93 -35.39
C ALA A 151 -27.15 17.42 -35.54
#